data_AF-A0A2U1MMX6-F1
#
_entry.id   AF-A0A2U1MMX6-F1
#
_cell.length_a   1.000
_cell.length_b   1.000
_cell.length_c   1.000
_cell.angle_alpha   90.00
_cell.angle_beta   90.00
_cell.angle_gamma   90.00
#
_symmetry.space_group_name_H-M   'P 1'
#
loop_
_entity.id
_entity.type
_entity.pdbx_description
1 polymer ?
#
loop_
_entity_poly.entity_id
_entity_poly.type
_entity_poly.pdbx_seq_one_letter_code
_entity_poly.pdbx_strand_id
1 'polypeptide(L)'
;MVRPNFVSKTYDIVDDPKTDHIISWINNGDAFVVWKPVELAKHVFPKYFTHTNFCSFIRQLNEYIWKDASKIVKEKEAQNQKLREQLLHMVQENSIIEYNLSEELERCKKALD
;
A
#
# COMPACT_ATOMS: atom_id res chain seq x y z
N MET A 1 -20.36 2.77 22.50
CA MET A 1 -19.29 1.78 22.72
C MET A 1 -18.78 1.33 21.36
N VAL A 2 -17.63 1.84 20.91
CA VAL A 2 -17.05 1.47 19.62
C VAL A 2 -16.53 0.04 19.75
N ARG A 3 -17.02 -0.90 18.94
CA ARG A 3 -16.44 -2.24 18.89
C ARG A 3 -15.00 -2.10 18.40
N PRO A 4 -13.99 -2.62 19.13
CA PRO A 4 -12.61 -2.58 18.65
C PRO A 4 -12.56 -3.27 17.28
N ASN A 5 -12.05 -2.57 16.27
CA ASN A 5 -11.93 -3.11 14.94
C ASN A 5 -10.87 -4.23 14.91
N PHE A 6 -10.90 -5.05 13.87
CA PHE A 6 -10.00 -6.19 13.70
C PHE A 6 -8.52 -5.83 13.96
N VAL A 7 -8.10 -4.66 13.49
CA VAL A 7 -6.73 -4.15 13.61
C VAL A 7 -6.36 -3.92 15.08
N SER A 8 -7.22 -3.23 15.84
CA SER A 8 -6.94 -2.93 17.26
C SER A 8 -6.78 -4.22 18.07
N LYS A 9 -7.68 -5.19 17.88
CA LYS A 9 -7.61 -6.49 18.56
C LYS A 9 -6.39 -7.29 18.15
N THR A 10 -5.99 -7.20 16.89
CA THR A 10 -4.79 -7.88 16.40
C THR A 10 -3.54 -7.27 17.03
N TYR A 11 -3.47 -5.94 17.10
CA TYR A 11 -2.40 -5.25 17.81
C TYR A 11 -2.34 -5.70 19.28
N ASP A 12 -3.47 -5.67 20.00
CA ASP A 12 -3.51 -6.08 21.42
C ASP A 12 -3.02 -7.53 21.64
N ILE A 13 -3.30 -8.43 20.69
CA ILE A 13 -2.82 -9.82 20.73
C ILE A 13 -1.31 -9.89 20.50
N VAL A 14 -0.77 -9.13 19.55
CA VAL A 14 0.66 -9.19 19.21
C VAL A 14 1.50 -8.46 20.28
N ASP A 15 0.93 -7.44 20.90
CA ASP A 15 1.59 -6.58 21.90
C ASP A 15 1.56 -7.15 23.32
N ASP A 16 0.80 -8.22 23.59
CA ASP A 16 0.79 -8.90 24.88
C ASP A 16 2.00 -9.86 25.01
N PRO A 17 2.96 -9.60 25.93
CA PRO A 17 4.12 -10.47 26.10
C PRO A 17 3.77 -11.90 26.51
N LYS A 18 2.56 -12.12 27.07
CA LYS A 18 2.08 -13.46 27.43
C LYS A 18 1.83 -14.32 26.19
N THR A 19 1.61 -13.72 25.03
CA THR A 19 1.35 -14.42 23.77
C THR A 19 2.58 -14.54 22.88
N ASP A 20 3.74 -13.99 23.25
CA ASP A 20 4.96 -13.96 22.44
C ASP A 20 5.39 -15.34 21.89
N HIS A 21 5.18 -16.39 22.68
CA HIS A 21 5.49 -17.78 22.30
C HIS A 21 4.55 -18.36 21.23
N ILE A 22 3.47 -17.66 20.87
CA ILE A 22 2.45 -18.02 19.88
C ILE A 22 2.46 -17.02 18.72
N ILE A 23 2.55 -15.72 19.03
CA ILE A 23 2.55 -14.59 18.10
C ILE A 23 3.31 -13.44 18.74
N SER A 24 4.22 -12.80 18.00
CA SER A 24 5.04 -11.71 18.54
C SER A 24 5.44 -10.72 17.45
N TRP A 25 5.80 -9.51 17.88
CA TRP A 25 6.51 -8.54 17.04
C TRP A 25 7.88 -9.07 16.59
N ILE A 26 8.31 -8.64 15.42
CA ILE A 26 9.64 -8.80 14.83
C ILE A 26 10.07 -7.47 14.21
N ASN A 27 11.34 -7.36 13.79
CA ASN A 27 11.86 -6.16 13.11
C ASN A 27 11.52 -4.85 13.85
N ASN A 28 11.73 -4.83 15.17
CA ASN A 28 11.44 -3.67 16.04
C ASN A 28 9.98 -3.17 16.01
N GLY A 29 9.01 -4.05 15.70
CA GLY A 29 7.59 -3.72 15.71
C GLY A 29 6.98 -3.44 14.33
N ASP A 30 7.77 -3.48 13.26
CA ASP A 30 7.29 -3.22 11.90
C ASP A 30 6.51 -4.41 11.30
N ALA A 31 6.71 -5.61 11.85
CA ALA A 31 6.02 -6.81 11.42
C ALA A 31 5.81 -7.74 12.61
N PHE A 32 4.93 -8.72 12.45
CA PHE A 32 4.72 -9.78 13.43
C PHE A 32 4.74 -11.15 12.76
N VAL A 33 4.99 -12.18 13.56
CA VAL A 33 5.02 -13.56 13.10
C VAL A 33 4.09 -14.41 13.95
N VAL A 34 3.41 -15.35 13.31
CA VAL A 34 2.58 -16.35 14.01
C VAL A 34 3.37 -17.65 14.09
N TRP A 35 3.98 -17.90 15.25
CA TRP A 35 4.76 -19.11 15.53
C TRP A 35 3.90 -20.35 15.59
N LYS A 36 2.70 -20.24 16.19
CA LYS A 36 1.82 -21.37 16.46
C LYS A 36 0.38 -21.11 16.02
N PRO A 37 0.07 -21.25 14.71
CA PRO A 37 -1.25 -20.92 14.17
C PRO A 37 -2.42 -21.66 14.83
N VAL A 38 -2.22 -22.94 15.17
CA VAL A 38 -3.25 -23.78 15.80
C VAL A 38 -3.53 -23.32 17.25
N GLU A 39 -2.48 -23.02 18.02
CA GLU A 39 -2.63 -22.51 19.39
C GLU A 39 -3.26 -21.11 19.41
N LEU A 40 -2.86 -20.25 18.47
CA LEU A 40 -3.46 -18.92 18.30
C LEU A 40 -4.97 -19.01 18.07
N ALA A 41 -5.37 -19.87 17.13
CA ALA A 41 -6.78 -20.09 16.80
C ALA A 41 -7.59 -20.67 17.97
N LYS A 42 -7.01 -21.63 18.69
CA LYS A 42 -7.73 -22.37 19.75
C LYS A 42 -7.78 -21.64 21.08
N HIS A 43 -6.70 -20.96 21.47
CA HIS A 43 -6.53 -20.44 22.83
C HIS A 43 -6.58 -18.92 22.93
N VAL A 44 -6.24 -18.21 21.86
CA VAL A 44 -6.18 -16.75 21.85
C VAL A 44 -7.43 -16.16 21.22
N PHE A 45 -7.81 -16.60 20.01
CA PHE A 45 -8.97 -16.04 19.31
C PHE A 45 -10.28 -16.03 20.09
N PRO A 46 -10.67 -17.06 20.89
CA PRO A 46 -11.92 -17.02 21.65
C PRO A 46 -12.05 -15.82 22.60
N LYS A 47 -10.92 -15.21 23.00
CA LYS A 47 -10.90 -14.03 23.89
C LYS A 47 -11.14 -12.72 23.13
N TYR A 48 -10.85 -12.68 21.83
CA TYR A 48 -10.83 -11.46 21.02
C TYR A 48 -11.85 -11.45 19.88
N PHE A 49 -12.11 -12.60 19.26
CA PHE A 49 -12.92 -12.74 18.06
C PHE A 49 -14.08 -13.72 18.29
N THR A 50 -15.21 -13.47 17.63
CA THR A 50 -16.37 -14.38 17.61
C THR A 50 -16.13 -15.62 16.74
N HIS A 51 -15.12 -15.58 15.87
CA HIS A 51 -14.70 -16.68 15.03
C HIS A 51 -13.26 -17.08 15.38
N THR A 52 -13.04 -18.37 15.56
CA THR A 52 -11.73 -18.93 15.93
C THR A 52 -10.98 -19.50 14.72
N ASN A 53 -11.52 -19.34 13.51
CA ASN A 53 -10.92 -19.88 12.31
C ASN A 53 -9.73 -19.01 11.84
N PHE A 54 -8.54 -19.61 11.79
CA PHE A 54 -7.31 -18.97 11.31
C PHE A 54 -7.41 -18.42 9.89
N CYS A 55 -8.08 -19.11 8.97
CA CYS A 55 -8.30 -18.61 7.62
C CYS A 55 -9.13 -17.32 7.59
N SER A 56 -10.06 -17.15 8.54
CA SER A 56 -10.84 -15.91 8.66
C SER A 56 -9.98 -14.75 9.17
N PHE A 57 -9.00 -15.03 10.03
CA PHE A 57 -8.00 -14.06 10.47
C PHE A 57 -7.09 -13.63 9.31
N ILE A 58 -6.53 -14.59 8.57
CA ILE A 58 -5.70 -14.32 7.38
C ILE A 58 -6.47 -13.52 6.32
N ARG A 59 -7.73 -13.89 6.04
CA ARG A 59 -8.57 -13.14 5.10
C ARG A 59 -8.73 -11.68 5.52
N GLN A 60 -9.02 -11.43 6.78
CA GLN A 60 -9.17 -10.07 7.29
C GLN A 60 -7.83 -9.30 7.22
N LEU A 61 -6.71 -9.91 7.61
CA LEU A 61 -5.38 -9.30 7.45
C LEU A 61 -5.11 -8.85 6.01
N ASN A 62 -5.31 -9.76 5.05
CA ASN A 62 -5.08 -9.48 3.64
C ASN A 62 -5.98 -8.34 3.13
N GLU A 63 -7.23 -8.28 3.58
CA GLU A 63 -8.15 -7.22 3.20
C GLU A 63 -7.69 -5.83 3.70
N TYR A 64 -7.19 -5.75 4.94
CA TYR A 64 -6.64 -4.49 5.47
C TYR A 64 -5.37 -4.07 4.73
N ILE A 65 -4.40 -4.98 4.57
CA ILE A 65 -3.15 -4.71 3.85
C ILE A 65 -3.44 -4.25 2.42
N TRP A 66 -4.38 -4.90 1.74
CA TRP A 66 -4.77 -4.53 0.37
C TRP A 66 -5.41 -3.14 0.31
N LYS A 67 -6.29 -2.79 1.26
CA LYS A 67 -6.92 -1.46 1.33
C LYS A 67 -5.89 -0.37 1.55
N ASP A 68 -4.94 -0.59 2.45
CA ASP A 68 -3.88 0.39 2.73
C ASP A 68 -2.94 0.55 1.53
N ALA A 69 -2.51 -0.56 0.91
CA ALA A 69 -1.71 -0.53 -0.32
C ALA A 69 -2.44 0.20 -1.45
N SER A 70 -3.73 -0.09 -1.64
CA SER A 70 -4.57 0.57 -2.66
C SER A 70 -4.69 2.07 -2.44
N LYS A 71 -4.76 2.52 -1.18
CA LYS A 71 -4.80 3.94 -0.84
C LYS A 71 -3.49 4.64 -1.21
N ILE A 72 -2.36 4.04 -0.85
CA ILE A 72 -1.02 4.55 -1.18
C ILE A 72 -0.84 4.67 -2.70
N VAL A 73 -1.26 3.65 -3.46
CA VAL A 73 -1.17 3.65 -4.92
C VAL A 73 -1.98 4.80 -5.50
N LYS A 74 -3.24 4.96 -5.09
CA LYS A 74 -4.11 6.05 -5.57
C LYS A 74 -3.55 7.44 -5.26
N GLU A 75 -2.99 7.63 -4.06
CA GLU A 75 -2.36 8.89 -3.68
C GLU A 75 -1.14 9.19 -4.55
N LYS A 76 -0.29 8.19 -4.82
CA LYS A 76 0.85 8.32 -5.73
C LYS A 76 0.43 8.58 -7.18
N GLU A 77 -0.64 7.94 -7.66
CA GLU A 77 -1.18 8.19 -9.00
C GLU A 77 -1.71 9.61 -9.14
N ALA A 78 -2.46 10.10 -8.14
CA ALA A 78 -2.95 11.48 -8.13
C ALA A 78 -1.80 12.50 -8.10
N GLN A 79 -0.75 12.24 -7.33
CA GLN A 79 0.46 13.08 -7.33
C GLN A 79 1.18 13.07 -8.69
N ASN A 80 1.34 11.89 -9.30
CA ASN A 80 1.95 11.77 -10.62
C ASN A 80 1.12 12.48 -11.70
N GLN A 81 -0.20 12.38 -11.63
CA GLN A 81 -1.10 13.09 -12.55
C GLN A 81 -0.94 14.60 -12.40
N LYS A 82 -0.94 15.11 -11.17
CA LYS A 82 -0.73 16.55 -10.92
C LYS A 82 0.62 17.03 -11.45
N LEU A 83 1.69 16.25 -11.27
CA LEU A 83 3.00 16.57 -11.82
C LEU A 83 2.99 16.62 -13.35
N ARG A 84 2.31 15.67 -14.01
CA ARG A 84 2.16 15.66 -15.48
C ARG A 84 1.42 16.90 -15.98
N GLU A 85 0.34 17.29 -15.31
CA GLU A 85 -0.43 18.49 -15.64
C GLU A 85 0.41 19.77 -15.48
N GLN A 86 1.20 19.86 -14.40
CA GLN A 86 2.13 20.97 -14.19
C GLN A 86 3.22 21.04 -15.27
N LEU A 87 3.83 19.90 -15.63
CA LEU A 87 4.82 19.84 -16.69
C LEU A 87 4.23 20.26 -18.05
N LEU A 88 3.01 19.81 -18.36
CA LEU A 88 2.31 20.18 -19.58
C LEU A 88 2.09 21.70 -19.65
N HIS A 89 1.65 22.31 -18.54
CA HIS A 89 1.49 23.76 -18.45
C HIS A 89 2.81 24.50 -18.66
N MET A 90 3.89 24.05 -18.02
CA MET A 90 5.22 24.66 -18.19
C MET A 90 5.74 24.57 -19.63
N VAL A 91 5.49 23.45 -20.33
CA VAL A 91 5.85 23.28 -21.74
C VAL A 91 5.06 24.25 -22.61
N GLN A 92 3.76 24.41 -22.34
CA GLN A 92 2.88 25.32 -23.07
C GLN A 92 3.23 26.80 -22.82
N GLU A 93 3.64 27.17 -21.61
CA GLU A 93 3.93 28.56 -21.25
C GLU A 93 5.33 29.04 -21.66
N ASN A 94 6.33 28.16 -21.66
CA ASN A 94 7.72 28.56 -21.89
C ASN A 94 8.24 28.27 -23.32
N SER A 95 7.39 27.82 -24.24
CA SER A 95 7.77 27.40 -25.62
C SER A 95 8.97 26.45 -25.69
N ILE A 96 9.28 25.71 -24.62
CA ILE A 96 10.52 24.91 -24.49
C ILE A 96 10.56 23.76 -25.53
N ILE A 97 9.40 23.38 -26.09
CA ILE A 97 9.31 22.43 -27.21
C ILE A 97 8.38 22.99 -28.30
N GLU A 98 8.70 24.15 -28.86
CA GLU A 98 8.47 24.36 -30.30
C GLU A 98 9.67 23.83 -31.08
N TYR A 99 10.01 22.54 -30.94
CA TYR A 99 10.77 21.87 -31.99
C TYR A 99 9.73 21.36 -32.98
N ASN A 100 9.45 22.20 -33.98
CA ASN A 100 8.54 21.84 -35.06
C ASN A 100 9.22 20.75 -35.90
N LEU A 101 8.97 19.49 -35.54
CA LEU A 101 9.52 18.32 -36.23
C LEU A 101 9.25 18.37 -37.74
N SER A 102 8.18 19.07 -38.15
CA SER A 102 7.87 19.29 -39.57
C SER A 102 8.85 20.26 -40.25
N GLU A 103 9.29 21.33 -39.60
CA GLU A 103 10.29 22.26 -40.15
C GLU A 103 11.68 21.64 -40.24
N GLU A 104 12.09 20.82 -39.26
CA GLU A 104 13.35 20.09 -39.31
C GLU A 104 13.33 18.99 -40.39
N LEU A 105 12.21 18.30 -40.55
CA LEU A 105 12.04 17.33 -41.63
C LEU A 105 12.10 18.01 -43.01
N GLU A 106 11.54 19.21 -43.14
CA GLU A 106 11.63 20.04 -44.35
C GLU A 106 13.08 20.50 -44.63
N ARG A 107 13.81 20.92 -43.59
CA ARG A 107 15.24 21.31 -43.67
C ARG A 107 16.12 20.13 -44.09
N CYS A 108 15.93 18.96 -43.50
CA CYS A 108 16.68 17.75 -43.85
C CYS A 108 16.41 17.30 -45.30
N LYS A 109 15.18 17.48 -45.81
CA LYS A 109 14.86 17.19 -47.21
C LYS A 109 15.57 18.16 -48.17
N LYS A 110 15.59 19.46 -47.85
CA LYS A 110 16.26 20.49 -48.66
C LYS A 110 17.79 20.40 -48.65
N ALA A 111 18.39 19.77 -47.63
CA ALA A 111 19.84 19.57 -47.55
C ALA A 111 20.34 18.32 -48.30
N LEU A 112 19.42 17.53 -48.89
CA LEU A 112 19.72 16.34 -49.69
C LEU A 112 19.63 16.55 -51.21
N ASP A 113 19.27 17.75 -51.65
CA ASP A 113 19.34 18.23 -53.05
C ASP A 113 20.53 19.20 -53.21
#